data_AF-A0A4U8TB84-F1
#
_entry.id   AF-A0A4U8TB84-F1
#
_cell.length_a   1.000
_cell.length_b   1.000
_cell.length_c   1.000
_cell.angle_alpha   90.00
_cell.angle_beta   90.00
_cell.angle_gamma   90.00
#
_symmetry.space_group_name_H-M   'P 1'
#
loop_
_entity.id
_entity.type
_entity.pdbx_description
1 polymer ?
#
loop_
_entity_poly.entity_id
_entity_poly.type
_entity_poly.pdbx_seq_one_letter_code
_entity_poly.pdbx_strand_id
1 'polypeptide(L)'
;MQKSIMGAVWFCLLYFIGCHFITAQEIYVPKTKEYLMRLLKDPSIPLSAIDTSNITDMSRLFENSNRKDFSGIETWNVSNVTDMSYMFSHARFFNHNINEWNVSNVISMSGMFYEAVINCSSVSL
;
A
#
# COMPACT_ATOMS: atom_id res chain seq x y z
N MET A 1 11.17 -8.01 12.81
CA MET A 1 9.95 -7.22 13.13
C MET A 1 10.40 -5.84 13.57
N GLN A 2 10.41 -4.84 12.68
CA GLN A 2 10.61 -3.45 13.09
C GLN A 2 9.23 -2.81 13.20
N LYS A 3 8.59 -2.98 14.36
CA LYS A 3 7.40 -2.24 14.74
C LYS A 3 7.88 -0.85 15.19
N SER A 4 7.65 0.18 14.39
CA SER A 4 7.92 1.56 14.83
C SER A 4 6.69 2.08 15.54
N ILE A 5 6.73 2.09 16.87
CA ILE A 5 5.67 2.66 17.71
C ILE A 5 5.81 4.18 17.61
N MET A 6 5.15 4.81 16.65
CA MET A 6 4.96 6.26 16.69
C MET A 6 3.83 6.56 17.68
N GLY A 7 4.22 6.82 18.92
CA GLY A 7 3.47 7.66 19.87
C GLY A 7 2.15 7.11 20.41
N ALA A 8 2.21 6.22 21.41
CA ALA A 8 1.17 6.16 22.44
C ALA A 8 1.77 5.61 23.73
N VAL A 9 2.11 6.51 24.64
CA VAL A 9 2.40 6.20 26.04
C VAL A 9 1.06 5.90 26.73
N TRP A 10 0.80 4.64 27.11
CA TRP A 10 0.73 4.18 28.51
C TRP A 10 0.11 2.78 28.58
N PHE A 11 0.81 1.85 29.23
CA PHE A 11 0.22 0.65 29.84
C PHE A 11 -0.83 1.05 30.90
N CYS A 12 -2.04 0.48 30.88
CA CYS A 12 -2.73 0.09 32.12
C CYS A 12 -3.91 -0.88 31.91
N LEU A 13 -3.74 -2.06 32.51
CA LEU A 13 -4.70 -2.93 33.22
C LEU A 13 -6.19 -2.98 32.81
N LEU A 14 -6.61 -4.22 32.49
CA LEU A 14 -7.85 -4.89 32.89
C LEU A 14 -9.11 -4.01 33.02
N TYR A 15 -10.08 -4.17 32.11
CA TYR A 15 -11.47 -4.39 32.51
C TYR A 15 -12.22 -5.20 31.45
N PHE A 16 -12.80 -6.31 31.91
CA PHE A 16 -13.74 -7.17 31.21
C PHE A 16 -15.05 -6.40 30.90
N ILE A 17 -15.77 -6.89 29.88
CA ILE A 17 -17.15 -6.61 29.46
C ILE A 17 -17.29 -5.61 28.29
N GLY A 18 -17.73 -6.14 27.14
CA GLY A 18 -18.33 -5.34 26.07
C GLY A 18 -17.63 -5.50 24.74
N CYS A 19 -18.11 -6.44 23.92
CA CYS A 19 -17.66 -6.66 22.55
C CYS A 19 -17.86 -5.41 21.67
N HIS A 20 -16.80 -4.61 21.54
CA HIS A 20 -16.50 -3.80 20.36
C HIS A 20 -14.98 -3.64 20.36
N PHE A 21 -14.30 -4.53 19.63
CA PHE A 21 -12.88 -4.41 19.36
C PHE A 21 -12.63 -3.11 18.59
N ILE A 22 -12.35 -2.01 19.28
CA ILE A 22 -11.54 -0.94 18.70
C ILE A 22 -10.10 -1.29 19.06
N THR A 23 -9.57 -2.32 18.39
CA THR A 23 -8.12 -2.51 18.38
C THR A 23 -7.56 -1.40 17.52
N ALA A 24 -6.65 -0.60 18.08
CA ALA A 24 -5.80 0.28 17.30
C ALA A 24 -5.29 -0.50 16.08
N GLN A 25 -5.62 -0.04 14.87
CA GLN A 25 -5.15 -0.69 13.65
C GLN A 25 -3.62 -0.62 13.66
N GLU A 26 -2.93 -1.77 13.75
CA GLU A 26 -1.47 -1.79 13.68
C GLU A 26 -1.05 -1.23 12.31
N ILE A 27 -0.33 -0.11 12.29
CA ILE A 27 0.23 0.48 11.07
C ILE A 27 1.62 -0.13 10.81
N TYR A 28 1.82 -0.69 9.63
CA TYR A 28 3.09 -1.24 9.17
C TYR A 28 3.90 -0.16 8.46
N VAL A 29 5.14 0.07 8.90
CA VAL A 29 6.03 1.11 8.33
C VAL A 29 7.25 0.45 7.68
N PRO A 30 7.12 -0.09 6.45
CA PRO A 30 8.24 -0.70 5.76
C PRO A 30 9.36 0.30 5.46
N LYS A 31 10.61 -0.08 5.75
CA LYS A 31 11.81 0.71 5.45
C LYS A 31 12.51 0.31 4.15
N THR A 32 12.15 -0.85 3.61
CA THR A 32 12.70 -1.36 2.34
C THR A 32 11.60 -1.93 1.49
N LYS A 33 11.83 -1.96 0.17
CA LYS A 33 10.94 -2.58 -0.80
C LYS A 33 10.72 -4.06 -0.51
N GLU A 34 11.75 -4.79 -0.09
CA GLU A 34 11.64 -6.22 0.23
C GLU A 34 10.70 -6.44 1.40
N TYR A 35 10.75 -5.57 2.41
CA TYR A 35 9.84 -5.67 3.53
C TYR A 35 8.40 -5.33 3.11
N LEU A 36 8.21 -4.27 2.30
CA LEU A 36 6.91 -3.98 1.69
C LEU A 36 6.38 -5.20 0.91
N MET A 37 7.19 -5.81 0.04
CA MET A 37 6.80 -7.01 -0.71
C MET A 37 6.41 -8.19 0.19
N ARG A 38 7.02 -8.34 1.37
CA ARG A 38 6.61 -9.37 2.35
C ARG A 38 5.23 -9.08 2.93
N LEU A 39 4.92 -7.80 3.22
CA LEU A 39 3.59 -7.40 3.69
C LEU A 39 2.52 -7.62 2.61
N LEU A 40 2.82 -7.27 1.35
CA LEU A 40 1.86 -7.40 0.24
C LEU A 40 1.50 -8.86 -0.09
N LYS A 41 2.36 -9.82 0.26
CA LYS A 41 2.12 -11.26 0.11
C LYS A 41 1.14 -11.82 1.14
N ASP A 42 0.90 -11.12 2.24
CA ASP A 42 -0.06 -11.53 3.26
C ASP A 42 -1.45 -10.99 2.91
N PRO A 43 -2.44 -11.84 2.58
CA PRO A 43 -3.78 -11.40 2.25
C PRO A 43 -4.53 -10.85 3.47
N SER A 44 -4.07 -11.11 4.70
CA SER A 44 -4.68 -10.64 5.94
C SER A 44 -4.33 -9.18 6.25
N ILE A 45 -3.32 -8.64 5.58
CA ILE A 45 -2.89 -7.25 5.76
C ILE A 45 -3.65 -6.36 4.77
N PRO A 46 -4.49 -5.43 5.26
CA PRO A 46 -5.15 -4.45 4.40
C PRO A 46 -4.12 -3.43 3.89
N LEU A 47 -4.25 -2.99 2.63
CA LEU A 47 -3.30 -2.03 2.05
C LEU A 47 -3.31 -0.68 2.76
N SER A 48 -4.46 -0.29 3.34
CA SER A 48 -4.61 0.92 4.15
C SER A 48 -3.78 0.93 5.44
N ALA A 49 -3.34 -0.24 5.92
CA ALA A 49 -2.52 -0.34 7.13
C ALA A 49 -1.01 -0.19 6.84
N ILE A 50 -0.63 0.07 5.58
CA ILE A 50 0.77 0.15 5.17
C ILE A 50 1.14 1.62 4.94
N ASP A 51 2.08 2.13 5.73
CA ASP A 51 2.68 3.44 5.52
C ASP A 51 3.86 3.35 4.55
N THR A 52 3.61 3.76 3.30
CA THR A 52 4.61 3.74 2.23
C THR A 52 5.54 4.94 2.20
N SER A 53 5.44 5.89 3.15
CA SER A 53 6.18 7.16 3.12
C SER A 53 7.71 7.02 3.08
N ASN A 54 8.25 5.87 3.50
CA ASN A 54 9.69 5.60 3.50
C ASN A 54 10.18 4.84 2.25
N ILE A 55 9.29 4.53 1.31
CA ILE A 55 9.61 3.71 0.14
C ILE A 55 9.88 4.62 -1.06
N THR A 56 11.04 4.43 -1.69
CA THR A 56 11.45 5.18 -2.89
C THR A 56 11.31 4.36 -4.18
N ASP A 57 11.34 3.03 -4.09
CA ASP A 57 11.16 2.10 -5.22
C ASP A 57 9.91 1.25 -5.02
N MET A 58 8.91 1.47 -5.89
CA MET A 58 7.66 0.72 -5.99
C MET A 58 7.57 -0.11 -7.28
N SER A 59 8.67 -0.27 -8.02
CA SER A 59 8.66 -1.04 -9.25
C SER A 59 8.24 -2.49 -9.00
N ARG A 60 7.38 -3.01 -9.88
CA ARG A 60 6.91 -4.40 -9.90
C ARG A 60 6.18 -4.89 -8.63
N LEU A 61 5.73 -4.01 -7.72
CA LEU A 61 5.09 -4.44 -6.46
C LEU A 61 3.86 -5.34 -6.65
N PHE A 62 3.08 -5.11 -7.70
CA PHE A 62 1.91 -5.91 -8.06
C PHE A 62 2.02 -6.49 -9.48
N GLU A 63 3.24 -6.63 -10.00
CA GLU A 63 3.44 -7.27 -11.30
C GLU A 63 2.93 -8.72 -11.27
N ASN A 64 2.09 -9.09 -12.23
CA ASN A 64 1.41 -10.39 -12.30
C ASN A 64 0.60 -10.75 -11.03
N SER A 65 0.18 -9.74 -10.25
CA SER A 65 -0.55 -9.97 -9.01
C SER A 65 -1.94 -10.56 -9.26
N ASN A 66 -2.26 -11.62 -8.51
CA ASN A 66 -3.61 -12.20 -8.42
C ASN A 66 -4.41 -11.62 -7.24
N ARG A 67 -3.91 -10.57 -6.56
CA ARG A 67 -4.64 -9.87 -5.50
C ARG A 67 -5.91 -9.28 -6.08
N LYS A 68 -7.06 -9.52 -5.44
CA LYS A 68 -8.38 -9.03 -5.87
C LYS A 68 -8.81 -7.77 -5.14
N ASP A 69 -8.41 -7.66 -3.88
CA ASP A 69 -8.74 -6.52 -3.03
C ASP A 69 -7.56 -5.54 -3.02
N PHE A 70 -7.81 -4.32 -3.49
CA PHE A 70 -6.86 -3.22 -3.50
C PHE A 70 -7.35 -2.04 -2.63
N SER A 71 -8.42 -2.24 -1.84
CA SER A 71 -8.97 -1.21 -0.95
C SER A 71 -7.89 -0.62 -0.04
N GLY A 72 -7.82 0.71 0.00
CA GLY A 72 -6.83 1.43 0.80
C GLY A 72 -5.52 1.73 0.08
N ILE A 73 -5.36 1.35 -1.19
CA ILE A 73 -4.18 1.73 -1.98
C ILE A 73 -4.15 3.24 -2.27
N GLU A 74 -5.32 3.86 -2.39
CA GLU A 74 -5.50 5.30 -2.57
C GLU A 74 -4.92 6.13 -1.40
N THR A 75 -4.75 5.52 -0.22
CA THR A 75 -4.19 6.19 0.96
C THR A 75 -2.67 6.15 1.01
N TRP A 76 -2.02 5.49 0.06
CA TRP A 76 -0.56 5.39 0.04
C TRP A 76 0.09 6.74 -0.21
N ASN A 77 1.05 7.11 0.63
CA ASN A 77 1.92 8.24 0.37
C ASN A 77 3.03 7.81 -0.59
N VAL A 78 2.94 8.29 -1.84
CA VAL A 78 3.92 8.01 -2.90
C VAL A 78 4.82 9.21 -3.23
N SER A 79 4.78 10.30 -2.43
CA SER A 79 5.49 11.54 -2.75
C SER A 79 7.01 11.38 -2.77
N ASN A 80 7.57 10.35 -2.13
CA ASN A 80 9.01 10.06 -2.11
C ASN A 80 9.42 9.01 -3.14
N VAL A 81 8.48 8.48 -3.92
CA VAL A 81 8.73 7.39 -4.87
C VAL A 81 9.36 7.94 -6.14
N THR A 82 10.44 7.30 -6.57
CA THR A 82 11.17 7.64 -7.81
C THR A 82 10.96 6.62 -8.92
N ASP A 83 10.60 5.38 -8.60
CA ASP A 83 10.38 4.31 -9.58
C ASP A 83 9.07 3.57 -9.32
N MET A 84 8.17 3.57 -10.31
CA MET A 84 6.89 2.84 -10.35
C MET A 84 6.80 1.92 -11.58
N SER A 85 7.94 1.61 -12.22
CA SER A 85 7.97 0.79 -13.43
C SER A 85 7.32 -0.58 -13.19
N TYR A 86 6.44 -0.96 -14.10
CA TYR A 86 5.69 -2.22 -14.06
C TYR A 86 4.90 -2.48 -12.76
N MET A 87 4.63 -1.47 -11.93
CA MET A 87 4.01 -1.65 -10.61
C MET A 87 2.70 -2.44 -10.65
N PHE A 88 1.85 -2.23 -11.66
CA PHE A 88 0.59 -2.92 -11.88
C PHE A 88 0.55 -3.71 -13.21
N SER A 89 1.72 -4.00 -13.77
CA SER A 89 1.85 -4.79 -15.00
C SER A 89 1.14 -6.15 -14.83
N HIS A 90 0.20 -6.48 -15.72
CA HIS A 90 -0.66 -7.67 -15.66
C HIS A 90 -1.51 -7.82 -14.38
N ALA A 91 -1.70 -6.76 -13.58
CA ALA A 91 -2.56 -6.79 -12.39
C ALA A 91 -4.05 -6.70 -12.78
N ARG A 92 -4.64 -7.83 -13.17
CA ARG A 92 -5.97 -7.91 -13.81
C ARG A 92 -7.15 -7.43 -12.96
N PHE A 93 -6.97 -7.31 -11.65
CA PHE A 93 -8.02 -6.89 -10.72
C PHE A 93 -7.84 -5.45 -10.20
N PHE A 94 -6.81 -4.74 -10.65
CA PHE A 94 -6.60 -3.35 -10.24
C PHE A 94 -7.65 -2.43 -10.89
N ASN A 95 -8.46 -1.75 -10.05
CA ASN A 95 -9.49 -0.82 -10.50
C ASN A 95 -9.78 0.28 -9.47
N HIS A 96 -8.74 0.81 -8.83
CA HIS A 96 -8.86 1.88 -7.83
C HIS A 96 -8.43 3.22 -8.40
N ASN A 97 -9.10 4.29 -7.99
CA ASN A 97 -8.74 5.65 -8.35
C ASN A 97 -7.49 6.07 -7.56
N ILE A 98 -6.42 6.39 -8.29
CA ILE A 98 -5.14 6.84 -7.74
C ILE A 98 -4.76 8.25 -8.24
N ASN A 99 -5.73 9.02 -8.75
CA ASN A 99 -5.49 10.36 -9.30
C ASN A 99 -4.96 11.36 -8.25
N GLU A 100 -5.21 11.09 -6.97
CA GLU A 100 -4.73 11.93 -5.84
C GLU A 100 -3.26 11.65 -5.47
N TRP A 101 -2.62 10.66 -6.11
CA TRP A 101 -1.22 10.37 -5.86
C TRP A 101 -0.33 11.50 -6.37
N ASN A 102 0.45 12.09 -5.46
CA ASN A 102 1.50 13.03 -5.85
C ASN A 102 2.69 12.28 -6.46
N VAL A 103 2.73 12.24 -7.78
CA VAL A 103 3.76 11.56 -8.57
C VAL A 103 4.87 12.49 -9.07
N SER A 104 5.00 13.71 -8.53
CA SER A 104 5.96 14.72 -9.04
C SER A 104 7.42 14.28 -8.99
N ASN A 105 7.76 13.35 -8.11
CA ASN A 105 9.13 12.84 -7.92
C ASN A 105 9.40 11.53 -8.69
N VAL A 106 8.40 10.98 -9.40
CA VAL A 106 8.55 9.73 -10.13
C VAL A 106 9.33 9.96 -11.41
N ILE A 107 10.43 9.23 -11.57
CA ILE A 107 11.32 9.28 -12.73
C ILE A 107 10.88 8.24 -13.78
N SER A 108 10.38 7.09 -13.34
CA SER A 108 9.96 6.01 -14.24
C SER A 108 8.59 5.44 -13.88
N MET A 109 7.66 5.48 -14.83
CA MET A 109 6.38 4.76 -14.82
C MET A 109 6.30 3.73 -15.96
N SER A 110 7.46 3.33 -16.49
CA SER A 110 7.55 2.47 -17.67
C SER A 110 6.74 1.20 -17.50
N GLY A 111 5.76 0.97 -18.38
CA GLY A 111 4.91 -0.21 -18.34
C GLY A 111 4.09 -0.38 -17.05
N MET A 112 3.88 0.67 -16.25
CA MET A 112 3.17 0.61 -14.97
C MET A 112 1.84 -0.13 -15.07
N PHE A 113 1.13 0.03 -16.18
CA PHE A 113 -0.16 -0.57 -16.47
C PHE A 113 -0.16 -1.49 -17.70
N TYR A 114 1.01 -1.99 -18.11
CA TYR A 114 1.13 -2.89 -19.25
C TYR A 114 0.26 -4.13 -19.05
N GLU A 115 -0.68 -4.39 -19.98
CA GLU A 115 -1.66 -5.47 -19.91
C GLU A 115 -2.52 -5.51 -18.62
N ALA A 116 -2.61 -4.40 -17.89
CA ALA A 116 -3.56 -4.25 -16.80
C ALA A 116 -4.97 -4.04 -17.37
N VAL A 117 -5.97 -4.71 -16.80
CA VAL A 117 -7.37 -4.53 -17.20
C VAL A 117 -7.90 -3.29 -16.47
N ILE A 118 -7.59 -2.10 -17.00
CA ILE A 118 -8.07 -0.84 -16.42
C ILE A 118 -9.41 -0.49 -17.06
N ASN A 119 -10.45 -0.35 -16.24
CA ASN A 119 -11.70 0.23 -16.73
C ASN A 119 -11.50 1.74 -16.92
N CYS A 120 -11.90 2.27 -18.07
CA CYS A 120 -11.58 3.62 -18.56
C CYS A 120 -12.13 4.77 -17.67
N SER A 121 -12.93 4.46 -16.65
CA SER A 121 -13.42 5.43 -15.66
C SER A 121 -12.43 5.75 -14.53
N SER A 122 -11.32 5.01 -14.41
CA SER A 122 -10.50 4.97 -13.19
C SER A 122 -9.16 5.69 -13.29
N VAL A 123 -8.75 6.12 -14.48
CA VAL A 123 -7.45 6.77 -14.71
C VAL A 123 -7.61 7.93 -15.69
N SER A 124 -7.57 9.16 -15.17
CA SER A 124 -7.38 10.36 -15.98
C SER A 124 -5.96 10.85 -15.71
N LEU A 125 -5.05 10.60 -16.65
CA LEU A 125 -3.67 11.11 -16.65
C LEU A 125 -3.63 12.60 -16.94
#